data_AF-A0A6D2HTL8-F1
#
_entry.id   AF-A0A6D2HTL8-F1
#
_cell.length_a   1.000
_cell.length_b   1.000
_cell.length_c   1.000
_cell.angle_alpha   90.00
_cell.angle_beta   90.00
_cell.angle_gamma   90.00
#
_symmetry.space_group_name_H-M   'P 1'
#
loop_
_entity.id
_entity.type
_entity.pdbx_description
1 polymer ?
#
loop_
_entity_poly.entity_id
_entity_poly.type
_entity_poly.pdbx_seq_one_letter_code
_entity_poly.pdbx_strand_id
1 'polypeptide(L)'
;MISAYDLTTRDNCGTLISKPLLTGPNYDIWATNLRLALTARKEFGFVNGTILERDETSATHEDWTANNALVISWMKLTIDKTLTPSNLGC
;
A
#
# COMPACT_ATOMS: atom_id res chain seq x y z
N MET A 1 21.27 1.40 -13.61
CA MET A 1 21.25 1.09 -12.16
C MET A 1 19.89 1.58 -11.68
N ILE A 2 18.92 0.68 -11.48
CA ILE A 2 17.57 1.08 -11.04
C ILE A 2 17.61 1.07 -9.51
N SER A 3 17.48 2.25 -8.92
CA SER A 3 17.48 2.44 -7.48
C SER A 3 16.16 1.96 -6.89
N ALA A 4 16.15 1.49 -5.63
CA ALA A 4 14.91 1.17 -4.91
C ALA A 4 14.00 2.40 -4.67
N TYR A 5 14.47 3.59 -5.04
CA TYR A 5 13.80 4.88 -4.93
C TYR A 5 13.35 5.45 -6.28
N ASP A 6 13.59 4.75 -7.39
CA ASP A 6 12.95 5.13 -8.66
C ASP A 6 11.47 4.83 -8.51
N LEU A 7 10.71 5.83 -8.04
CA LEU A 7 9.26 5.88 -8.13
C LEU A 7 8.93 5.60 -9.59
N THR A 8 8.58 4.35 -9.90
CA THR A 8 8.10 4.04 -11.24
C THR A 8 6.90 4.94 -11.45
N THR A 9 7.05 5.86 -12.41
CA THR A 9 6.13 6.94 -12.81
C THR A 9 4.76 6.43 -13.32
N ARG A 10 4.37 5.22 -12.92
CA ARG A 10 3.15 4.50 -13.28
C ARG A 10 2.17 4.34 -12.13
N ASP A 11 2.61 4.57 -10.90
CA ASP A 11 1.86 4.19 -9.72
C ASP A 11 1.17 5.41 -9.10
N ASN A 12 -0.17 5.40 -9.12
CA ASN A 12 -1.01 6.44 -8.54
C ASN A 12 -1.82 5.89 -7.36
N CYS A 13 -2.16 6.76 -6.42
CA CYS A 13 -2.97 6.44 -5.24
C CYS A 13 -4.36 5.88 -5.59
N GLY A 14 -4.88 6.15 -6.79
CA GLY A 14 -6.20 5.68 -7.25
C GLY A 14 -6.25 4.26 -7.80
N THR A 15 -5.12 3.55 -7.83
CA THR A 15 -5.03 2.23 -8.47
C THR A 15 -5.49 1.13 -7.52
N LEU A 16 -6.52 0.38 -7.92
CA LEU A 16 -6.92 -0.85 -7.23
C LEU A 16 -5.93 -1.97 -7.56
N ILE A 17 -5.13 -2.39 -6.58
CA ILE A 17 -4.04 -3.36 -6.79
C ILE A 17 -4.43 -4.82 -6.53
N SER A 18 -5.59 -5.08 -5.93
CA SER A 18 -6.01 -6.43 -5.53
C SER A 18 -7.53 -6.59 -5.57
N LYS A 19 -7.97 -7.80 -5.91
CA LYS A 19 -9.35 -8.29 -5.78
C LYS A 19 -9.31 -9.73 -5.23
N PRO A 20 -10.37 -10.22 -4.57
CA PRO A 20 -11.61 -9.53 -4.21
C PRO A 20 -11.39 -8.40 -3.19
N LEU A 21 -12.34 -7.47 -3.07
CA LEU A 21 -12.33 -6.49 -1.98
C LEU A 21 -12.57 -7.20 -0.65
N LEU A 22 -12.01 -6.69 0.45
CA LEU A 22 -12.24 -7.24 1.78
C LEU A 22 -13.69 -7.00 2.21
N THR A 23 -14.44 -8.08 2.44
CA THR A 23 -15.82 -8.05 2.94
C THR A 23 -15.95 -8.61 4.36
N GLY A 24 -14.86 -9.13 4.92
CA GLY A 24 -14.81 -9.73 6.25
C GLY A 24 -14.63 -11.26 6.14
N PRO A 25 -15.64 -12.00 5.64
CA PRO A 25 -15.54 -13.45 5.48
C PRO A 25 -14.42 -13.94 4.56
N ASN A 26 -13.94 -13.09 3.63
CA ASN A 26 -12.91 -13.45 2.64
C ASN A 26 -11.50 -12.97 3.01
N TYR A 27 -11.25 -12.72 4.29
CA TYR A 27 -9.98 -12.13 4.76
C TYR A 27 -8.75 -12.90 4.28
N ASP A 28 -8.77 -14.23 4.35
CA ASP A 28 -7.67 -15.11 3.93
C ASP A 28 -7.32 -14.94 2.45
N ILE A 29 -8.33 -14.91 1.58
CA ILE A 29 -8.19 -14.71 0.14
C ILE A 29 -7.70 -13.28 -0.15
N TRP A 30 -8.31 -12.28 0.49
CA TRP A 30 -7.93 -10.87 0.34
C TRP A 30 -6.48 -10.62 0.78
N ALA A 31 -6.10 -11.13 1.96
CA ALA A 31 -4.77 -10.92 2.54
C ALA A 31 -3.69 -11.58 1.67
N THR A 32 -3.96 -12.78 1.14
CA THR A 32 -3.05 -13.46 0.21
C THR A 32 -2.87 -12.65 -1.07
N ASN A 33 -3.96 -12.18 -1.69
CA ASN A 33 -3.90 -11.44 -2.94
C ASN A 33 -3.25 -10.06 -2.77
N LEU A 34 -3.55 -9.35 -1.67
CA LEU A 34 -2.92 -8.07 -1.34
C LEU A 34 -1.41 -8.24 -1.10
N ARG A 35 -1.01 -9.27 -0.35
CA ARG A 35 0.40 -9.59 -0.13
C ARG A 35 1.13 -9.88 -1.45
N LEU A 36 0.53 -10.68 -2.33
CA LEU A 36 1.12 -10.99 -3.65
C LEU A 36 1.26 -9.72 -4.50
N ALA A 37 0.23 -8.88 -4.55
CA ALA A 37 0.24 -7.63 -5.31
C ALA A 37 1.34 -6.67 -4.83
N LEU A 38 1.47 -6.48 -3.51
CA LEU A 38 2.51 -5.64 -2.93
C LEU A 38 3.92 -6.25 -3.09
N THR A 39 4.03 -7.58 -3.01
CA THR A 39 5.31 -8.27 -3.23
C THR A 39 5.78 -8.11 -4.67
N ALA A 40 4.88 -8.24 -5.65
CA ALA A 40 5.19 -8.04 -7.07
C ALA A 40 5.69 -6.61 -7.36
N ARG A 41 5.24 -5.63 -6.56
CA ARG A 41 5.68 -4.22 -6.61
C ARG A 41 6.95 -3.95 -5.80
N LYS A 42 7.42 -4.90 -4.98
CA LYS A 42 8.50 -4.76 -3.99
C LYS A 42 8.17 -3.81 -2.82
N GLU A 43 6.87 -3.53 -2.63
CA GLU A 43 6.35 -2.60 -1.63
C GLU A 43 5.85 -3.31 -0.36
N PHE A 44 5.80 -4.65 -0.35
CA PHE A 44 5.35 -5.41 0.83
C PHE A 44 6.22 -5.15 2.08
N GLY A 45 7.45 -4.67 1.87
CA GLY A 45 8.38 -4.28 2.93
C GLY A 45 7.86 -3.18 3.85
N PHE A 46 6.99 -2.29 3.36
CA PHE A 46 6.33 -1.25 4.16
C PHE A 46 5.28 -1.85 5.10
N VAL A 47 4.60 -2.93 4.69
CA VAL A 47 3.53 -3.56 5.48
C VAL A 47 4.07 -4.48 6.56
N ASN A 48 5.11 -5.27 6.24
CA ASN A 48 5.70 -6.21 7.19
C ASN A 48 6.82 -5.61 8.06
N GLY A 49 7.15 -4.33 7.87
CA GLY A 49 8.17 -3.62 8.64
C GLY A 49 9.61 -3.94 8.26
N THR A 50 9.89 -4.63 7.15
CA THR A 50 11.28 -4.84 6.71
C THR A 50 11.87 -3.60 6.03
N ILE A 51 11.03 -2.70 5.49
CA ILE A 51 11.43 -1.35 5.08
C ILE A 51 11.10 -0.41 6.23
N LEU A 52 12.11 -0.12 7.04
CA LEU A 52 11.97 0.74 8.21
C LEU A 52 11.84 2.20 7.83
N GLU A 53 11.07 2.93 8.64
CA GLU A 53 11.04 4.38 8.65
C GLU A 53 12.46 4.94 8.76
N ARG A 54 12.72 5.99 7.97
CA ARG A 54 14.03 6.65 7.95
C ARG A 54 14.05 7.74 9.00
N ASP A 55 15.24 8.07 9.46
CA ASP A 55 15.43 9.24 10.31
C ASP A 55 14.90 10.49 9.59
N GLU A 56 14.19 11.38 10.30
CA GLU A 56 13.60 12.59 9.73
C GLU A 56 14.64 13.49 9.03
N THR A 57 15.91 13.44 9.45
CA THR A 57 17.01 14.18 8.83
C THR A 57 17.59 13.52 7.58
N SER A 58 17.16 12.29 7.26
CA SER A 58 17.61 11.57 6.08
C SER A 58 17.03 12.19 4.81
N ALA A 59 17.89 12.37 3.80
CA ALA A 59 17.45 12.76 2.46
C ALA A 59 16.42 11.79 1.81
N THR A 60 16.25 10.59 2.37
CA THR A 60 15.30 9.57 1.89
C THR A 60 14.02 9.46 2.72
N HIS A 61 13.85 10.32 3.73
CA HIS A 61 12.67 10.31 4.60
C HIS A 61 11.39 10.70 3.87
N GLU A 62 11.45 11.74 3.03
CA GLU A 62 10.31 12.16 2.22
C GLU A 62 9.87 11.08 1.22
N ASP A 63 10.83 10.42 0.56
CA ASP A 63 10.55 9.28 -0.34
C ASP A 63 9.90 8.11 0.40
N TRP A 64 10.41 7.78 1.58
CA TRP A 64 9.82 6.74 2.43
C TRP A 64 8.38 7.11 2.81
N THR A 65 8.15 8.37 3.21
CA THR A 65 6.83 8.88 3.59
C THR A 65 5.84 8.81 2.43
N ALA A 66 6.27 9.21 1.23
CA ALA A 66 5.45 9.17 0.02
C ALA A 66 5.07 7.73 -0.36
N ASN A 67 6.04 6.80 -0.34
CA ASN A 67 5.79 5.39 -0.64
C ASN A 67 4.89 4.73 0.41
N ASN A 68 5.12 5.00 1.69
CA ASN A 68 4.26 4.50 2.76
C ASN A 68 2.81 5.01 2.61
N ALA A 69 2.62 6.29 2.29
CA ALA A 69 1.29 6.86 2.03
C ALA A 69 0.60 6.20 0.82
N LEU A 70 1.36 5.87 -0.23
CA LEU A 70 0.85 5.18 -1.41
C LEU A 70 0.39 3.76 -1.09
N VAL A 71 1.20 2.99 -0.34
CA VAL A 71 0.84 1.64 0.13
C VAL A 71 -0.46 1.69 0.96
N ILE A 72 -0.57 2.63 1.90
CA ILE A 72 -1.79 2.82 2.70
C ILE A 72 -2.99 3.13 1.80
N SER A 73 -2.81 3.99 0.80
CA SER A 73 -3.89 4.35 -0.14
C SER A 73 -4.41 3.12 -0.91
N TRP A 74 -3.50 2.29 -1.43
CA TRP A 74 -3.89 1.06 -2.10
C TRP A 74 -4.58 0.06 -1.18
N MET A 75 -4.09 -0.11 0.05
CA MET A 75 -4.76 -0.97 1.04
C MET A 75 -6.20 -0.51 1.27
N LYS A 76 -6.41 0.80 1.47
CA LYS A 76 -7.76 1.39 1.65
C LYS A 76 -8.68 1.12 0.46
N LEU A 77 -8.18 1.23 -0.77
CA LEU A 77 -8.99 0.95 -1.97
C LEU A 77 -9.43 -0.51 -2.11
N THR A 78 -8.73 -1.44 -1.43
CA THR A 78 -9.06 -2.87 -1.46
C THR A 78 -10.08 -3.30 -0.40
N ILE A 79 -10.60 -2.36 0.41
CA ILE A 79 -11.60 -2.61 1.43
C ILE A 79 -12.99 -2.33 0.86
N ASP A 80 -13.93 -3.26 1.04
CA ASP A 80 -15.31 -3.03 0.61
C ASP A 80 -15.96 -1.92 1.44
N LYS A 81 -16.77 -1.09 0.79
CA LYS A 81 -17.43 0.07 1.43
C LYS A 81 -18.35 -0.33 2.58
N THR A 82 -18.83 -1.57 2.60
CA THR A 82 -19.65 -2.11 3.71
C THR A 82 -18.88 -2.24 5.02
N LEU A 83 -17.54 -2.36 4.97
CA LEU A 83 -16.67 -2.43 6.15
C LEU A 83 -16.13 -1.07 6.58
N THR A 84 -16.16 -0.07 5.70
CA THR A 84 -15.81 1.29 6.08
C THR A 84 -17.01 1.94 6.76
N PRO A 85 -16.88 2.47 8.00
CA PRO A 85 -17.92 3.31 8.57
C PRO A 85 -18.18 4.46 7.60
N SER A 86 -19.44 4.71 7.27
CA SER A 86 -19.92 5.68 6.29
C SER A 86 -19.63 7.16 6.65
N ASN A 87 -18.41 7.52 7.08
CA ASN A 87 -18.03 8.87 7.53
C ASN A 87 -16.55 9.20 7.27
N LEU A 88 -16.05 8.90 6.06
CA LEU A 88 -14.86 9.57 5.51
C LEU A 88 -15.15 10.10 4.10
N GLY A 89 -16.34 10.66 3.91
CA GLY A 89 -16.62 11.57 2.81
C GLY A 89 -16.36 13.00 3.29
N CYS A 90 -15.28 13.59 2.77
CA CYS A 90 -14.90 15.01 2.85
C CYS A 90 -14.92 15.69 4.23
#